data_AF-A0A924H249-F1
#
_entry.id   AF-A0A924H249-F1
#
_cell.length_a   1.000
_cell.length_b   1.000
_cell.length_c   1.000
_cell.angle_alpha   90.00
_cell.angle_beta   90.00
_cell.angle_gamma   90.00
#
_symmetry.space_group_name_H-M   'P 1'
#
loop_
_entity.id
_entity.type
_entity.pdbx_description
1 polymer ?
#
loop_
_entity_poly.entity_id
_entity_poly.type
_entity_poly.pdbx_seq_one_letter_code
_entity_poly.pdbx_strand_id
1 'polypeptide(L)'
;MDFEFGIRCQSFGVRVVYEPAVVVSAPIDPACLTPRYFLRWAFKAGIARTGGIEAARQRPRVPPWMYRRFMEDAIALAFKPLPGTAEVFAQRMRKWRDMGAIANAWHAWLMPRGHAVWVQRQSQKKNNVY
;
A
#
# COMPACT_ATOMS: atom_id res chain seq x y z
N MET A 1 -9.41 3.54 -9.47
CA MET A 1 -9.59 2.13 -9.85
C MET A 1 -8.82 1.98 -11.15
N ASP A 2 -7.49 1.94 -11.06
CA ASP A 2 -6.62 2.19 -12.24
C ASP A 2 -5.64 1.02 -12.43
N PHE A 3 -5.37 0.29 -11.33
CA PHE A 3 -4.49 -0.87 -11.30
C PHE A 3 -5.04 -2.06 -12.09
N GLU A 4 -6.32 -2.41 -11.88
CA GLU A 4 -6.96 -3.51 -12.59
C GLU A 4 -7.08 -3.22 -14.09
N PHE A 5 -7.43 -1.98 -14.46
CA PHE A 5 -7.44 -1.54 -15.84
C PHE A 5 -6.05 -1.67 -16.49
N GLY A 6 -5.01 -1.20 -15.81
CA GLY A 6 -3.63 -1.31 -16.28
C GLY A 6 -3.18 -2.77 -16.49
N ILE A 7 -3.50 -3.67 -15.55
CA ILE A 7 -3.21 -5.11 -15.68
C ILE A 7 -3.93 -5.70 -16.90
N ARG A 8 -5.23 -5.38 -17.08
CA ARG A 8 -5.99 -5.87 -18.23
C ARG A 8 -5.39 -5.37 -19.54
N CYS A 9 -5.10 -4.08 -19.66
CA CYS A 9 -4.44 -3.52 -20.85
C CYS A 9 -3.12 -4.26 -21.18
N GLN A 10 -2.27 -4.49 -20.17
CA GLN A 10 -1.02 -5.24 -20.36
C GLN A 10 -1.28 -6.68 -20.83
N SER A 11 -2.28 -7.37 -20.27
CA SER A 11 -2.63 -8.74 -20.67
C SER A 11 -3.12 -8.85 -22.12
N PHE A 12 -3.68 -7.76 -22.68
CA PHE A 12 -4.09 -7.67 -24.08
C PHE A 12 -3.01 -7.07 -24.99
N GLY A 13 -1.78 -6.87 -24.51
CA GLY A 13 -0.70 -6.25 -25.28
C GLY A 13 -0.92 -4.75 -25.56
N VAL A 14 -1.88 -4.12 -24.90
CA VAL A 14 -2.16 -2.69 -25.02
C VAL A 14 -1.19 -1.93 -24.14
N ARG A 15 -0.35 -1.11 -24.77
CA ARG A 15 0.63 -0.29 -24.07
C ARG A 15 -0.05 0.94 -23.47
N VAL A 16 -0.12 1.00 -22.15
CA VAL A 16 -0.52 2.21 -21.42
C VAL A 16 0.73 3.08 -21.26
N VAL A 17 0.69 4.30 -21.78
CA VAL A 17 1.80 5.26 -21.72
C VAL A 17 1.37 6.50 -20.96
N TYR A 18 2.27 7.05 -20.16
CA TYR A 18 2.08 8.37 -19.59
C TYR A 18 2.50 9.41 -20.63
N GLU A 19 1.56 10.25 -21.06
CA GLU A 19 1.83 11.38 -21.96
C GLU A 19 1.99 12.65 -21.10
N PRO A 20 3.22 13.15 -20.88
CA PRO A 20 3.46 14.30 -20.02
C PRO A 20 2.81 15.59 -20.52
N ALA A 21 2.53 15.72 -21.83
CA ALA A 21 1.82 16.87 -22.37
C ALA A 21 0.33 16.89 -22.03
N VAL A 22 -0.25 15.74 -21.66
CA VAL A 22 -1.68 15.61 -21.30
C VAL A 22 -1.81 15.69 -19.78
N VAL A 23 -1.95 16.92 -19.29
CA VAL A 23 -2.20 17.18 -17.87
C VAL A 23 -3.70 17.34 -17.63
N VAL A 24 -4.30 16.37 -16.95
CA VAL A 24 -5.70 16.48 -16.49
C VAL A 24 -5.71 17.07 -15.08
N SER A 25 -6.30 18.26 -14.93
CA SER A 25 -6.57 18.82 -13.61
C SER A 25 -7.79 18.13 -13.00
N ALA A 26 -7.58 17.34 -11.95
CA ALA A 26 -8.66 16.75 -11.17
C ALA A 26 -8.87 17.61 -9.92
N PRO A 27 -9.98 18.37 -9.81
CA PRO A 27 -10.27 19.14 -8.61
C PRO A 27 -10.48 18.17 -7.44
N ILE A 28 -9.69 18.33 -6.38
CA ILE A 28 -9.85 17.60 -5.12
C ILE A 28 -10.40 18.58 -4.10
N ASP A 29 -11.46 18.19 -3.40
CA ASP A 29 -12.00 18.95 -2.28
C ASP A 29 -10.89 19.19 -1.22
N PRO A 30 -10.55 20.46 -0.89
CA PRO A 30 -9.55 20.78 0.13
C PRO A 30 -9.85 20.15 1.50
N ALA A 31 -11.13 19.94 1.85
CA ALA A 31 -11.50 19.27 3.09
C ALA A 31 -11.01 17.81 3.14
N CYS A 32 -10.76 17.19 1.97
CA CYS A 32 -10.21 15.85 1.87
C CYS A 32 -8.68 15.81 2.05
N LEU A 33 -7.97 16.94 1.87
CA LEU A 33 -6.51 17.04 1.90
C LEU A 33 -5.95 17.11 3.33
N THR A 34 -6.33 16.14 4.16
CA THR A 34 -5.87 16.06 5.55
C THR A 34 -4.54 15.31 5.65
N PRO A 35 -3.71 15.55 6.69
CA PRO A 35 -2.53 14.73 6.96
C PRO A 35 -2.85 13.23 7.00
N ARG A 36 -4.02 12.87 7.55
CA ARG A 36 -4.50 11.49 7.61
C ARG A 36 -4.70 10.89 6.21
N TYR A 37 -5.23 11.66 5.27
CA TYR A 37 -5.40 11.23 3.88
C TYR A 37 -4.06 10.84 3.24
N PHE A 38 -3.06 11.72 3.35
CA PHE A 38 -1.73 11.47 2.77
C PHE A 38 -1.01 10.28 3.42
N LEU A 39 -1.12 10.11 4.74
CA LEU A 39 -0.52 8.96 5.42
C LEU A 39 -1.17 7.63 4.99
N ARG A 40 -2.50 7.61 4.82
CA ARG A 40 -3.22 6.45 4.26
C ARG A 40 -2.79 6.16 2.82
N TRP A 41 -2.63 7.21 2.02
CA TRP A 41 -2.13 7.08 0.66
C TRP A 41 -0.71 6.51 0.63
N ALA A 42 0.20 7.00 1.48
CA ALA A 42 1.57 6.52 1.59
C ALA A 42 1.64 5.04 1.98
N PHE A 43 0.82 4.63 2.95
CA PHE A 43 0.66 3.23 3.34
C PHE A 43 0.23 2.36 2.17
N LYS A 44 -0.84 2.77 1.46
CA LYS A 44 -1.35 2.05 0.30
C LYS A 44 -0.31 1.96 -0.82
N ALA A 45 0.48 3.01 -1.05
CA ALA A 45 1.57 2.99 -2.02
C ALA A 45 2.67 1.97 -1.65
N GLY A 46 2.87 1.68 -0.37
CA GLY A 46 3.77 0.61 0.10
C GLY A 46 3.25 -0.79 -0.23
N ILE A 47 1.94 -1.01 -0.10
CA ILE A 47 1.28 -2.28 -0.42
C ILE A 47 1.42 -2.62 -1.92
N ALA A 48 1.22 -1.64 -2.80
CA ALA A 48 1.19 -1.87 -4.25
C ALA A 48 2.52 -2.38 -4.84
N ARG A 49 3.64 -2.18 -4.14
CA ARG A 49 4.99 -2.57 -4.62
C ARG A 49 5.35 -4.04 -4.40
N THR A 50 4.63 -4.76 -3.56
CA THR A 50 5.04 -6.09 -3.06
C THR A 50 4.39 -7.26 -3.81
N GLY A 51 3.91 -7.04 -5.04
CA GLY A 51 3.44 -8.13 -5.93
C GLY A 51 2.02 -8.64 -5.65
N GLY A 52 1.29 -8.04 -4.71
CA GLY A 52 -0.13 -8.37 -4.49
C GLY A 52 -0.38 -9.85 -4.13
N ILE A 53 -1.41 -10.44 -4.73
CA ILE A 53 -1.84 -11.84 -4.50
C ILE A 53 -0.78 -12.85 -4.96
N GLU A 54 0.06 -12.50 -5.93
CA GLU A 54 1.12 -13.38 -6.47
C GLU A 54 2.26 -13.63 -5.47
N ALA A 55 2.40 -12.77 -4.46
CA ALA A 55 3.35 -12.93 -3.37
C ALA A 55 2.84 -13.84 -2.24
N ALA A 56 1.63 -14.40 -2.36
CA ALA A 56 1.02 -15.23 -1.31
C ALA A 56 1.92 -16.43 -0.92
N ARG A 57 2.10 -16.64 0.39
CA ARG A 57 2.95 -17.69 1.01
C ARG A 57 4.43 -17.69 0.64
N GLN A 58 4.94 -16.71 -0.08
CA GLN A 58 6.40 -16.52 -0.12
C GLN A 58 6.84 -16.05 1.27
N ARG A 59 7.99 -16.54 1.77
CA ARG A 59 8.58 -15.98 3.00
C ARG A 59 8.62 -14.47 2.87
N PRO A 60 8.30 -13.68 3.92
CA PRO A 60 8.23 -12.23 3.82
C PRO A 60 9.58 -11.70 3.30
N ARG A 61 9.63 -11.36 2.01
CA ARG A 61 10.82 -10.83 1.34
C ARG A 61 10.89 -9.34 1.57
N VAL A 62 11.00 -8.96 2.83
CA VAL A 62 11.28 -7.59 3.23
C VAL A 62 12.78 -7.46 3.43
N PRO A 63 13.47 -6.60 2.66
CA PRO A 63 14.90 -6.37 2.87
C PRO A 63 15.18 -5.89 4.30
N PRO A 64 16.23 -6.41 4.99
CA PRO A 64 16.55 -6.04 6.37
C PRO A 64 16.70 -4.53 6.59
N TRP A 65 17.24 -3.80 5.59
CA TRP A 65 17.40 -2.35 5.65
C TRP A 65 16.05 -1.61 5.80
N MET A 66 14.94 -2.19 5.35
CA MET A 66 13.61 -1.57 5.45
C MET A 66 13.11 -1.61 6.89
N TYR A 67 13.34 -2.71 7.61
CA TYR A 67 13.06 -2.78 9.05
C TYR A 67 13.94 -1.80 9.83
N ARG A 68 15.23 -1.73 9.50
CA ARG A 68 16.15 -0.78 10.13
C ARG A 68 15.67 0.66 9.97
N ARG A 69 15.36 1.06 8.74
CA ARG A 69 14.85 2.41 8.45
C ARG A 69 13.52 2.69 9.13
N PHE A 70 12.60 1.74 9.13
CA PHE A 70 11.32 1.87 9.83
C PHE A 70 11.53 2.14 11.34
N MET A 71 12.46 1.42 11.97
CA MET A 71 12.81 1.61 13.38
C MET A 71 13.53 2.94 13.63
N GLU A 72 14.48 3.32 12.78
CA GLU A 72 15.16 4.63 12.83
C GLU A 72 14.14 5.78 12.76
N ASP A 73 13.20 5.74 11.81
CA ASP A 73 12.15 6.75 11.67
C ASP A 73 11.16 6.72 12.86
N ALA A 74 10.85 5.55 13.42
CA ALA A 74 9.97 5.43 14.57
C ALA A 74 10.59 6.04 15.84
N ILE A 75 11.87 5.75 16.08
CA ILE A 75 12.66 6.32 17.18
C ILE A 75 12.81 7.82 16.98
N ALA A 76 13.19 8.27 15.79
CA ALA A 76 13.34 9.70 15.49
C ALA A 76 12.05 10.47 15.76
N LEU A 77 10.89 9.94 15.35
CA LEU A 77 9.59 10.57 15.61
C LEU A 77 9.16 10.53 17.08
N ALA A 78 9.64 9.58 17.87
CA ALA A 78 9.36 9.49 19.30
C ALA A 78 10.18 10.50 20.12
N PHE A 79 11.46 10.69 19.76
CA PHE A 79 12.41 11.53 20.52
C PHE A 79 12.61 12.94 19.94
N LYS A 80 12.22 13.20 18.69
CA LYS A 80 12.22 14.55 18.10
C LYS A 80 10.80 14.97 17.69
N PRO A 81 9.93 15.28 18.66
CA PRO A 81 8.64 15.87 18.37
C PRO A 81 8.85 17.36 18.05
N LEU A 82 9.35 17.68 16.86
CA LEU A 82 9.24 19.03 16.32
C LEU A 82 7.96 19.07 15.48
N PRO A 83 6.80 19.42 16.07
CA PRO A 83 5.57 19.52 15.31
C PRO A 83 5.72 20.62 14.24
N GLY A 84 5.27 20.32 13.02
CA GLY A 84 5.02 21.33 11.99
C GLY A 84 6.03 21.47 10.87
N THR A 85 7.18 20.77 10.87
CA THR A 85 8.11 20.85 9.73
C THR A 85 7.73 19.88 8.61
N ALA A 86 7.97 20.31 7.36
CA ALA A 86 7.80 19.46 6.18
C ALA A 86 8.65 18.17 6.26
N GLU A 87 9.81 18.24 6.91
CA GLU A 87 10.71 17.10 7.15
C GLU A 87 10.05 16.04 8.04
N VAL A 88 9.41 16.44 9.13
CA VAL A 88 8.70 15.50 10.03
C VAL A 88 7.52 14.86 9.30
N PHE A 89 6.82 15.62 8.45
CA PHE A 89 5.76 15.05 7.63
C PHE A 89 6.31 14.05 6.59
N ALA A 90 7.44 14.36 5.93
CA ALA A 90 8.10 13.46 5.00
C ALA A 90 8.60 12.18 5.68
N GLN A 91 9.14 12.27 6.89
CA GLN A 91 9.52 11.11 7.71
C GLN A 91 8.29 10.25 8.06
N ARG A 92 7.17 10.87 8.47
CA ARG A 92 5.91 10.15 8.70
C ARG A 92 5.45 9.42 7.44
N MET A 93 5.46 10.08 6.28
CA MET A 93 5.08 9.48 5.00
C MET A 93 5.96 8.26 4.66
N ARG A 94 7.28 8.37 4.88
CA ARG A 94 8.24 7.27 4.65
C ARG A 94 7.96 6.09 5.59
N LYS A 95 7.81 6.35 6.88
CA LYS A 95 7.46 5.33 7.87
C LYS A 95 6.17 4.59 7.52
N TRP A 96 5.11 5.32 7.16
CA TRP A 96 3.83 4.71 6.77
C TRP A 96 3.95 3.88 5.50
N ARG A 97 4.76 4.32 4.53
CA ARG A 97 5.04 3.55 3.31
C ARG A 97 5.79 2.25 3.59
N ASP A 98 6.84 2.30 4.41
CA ASP A 98 7.61 1.13 4.81
C ASP A 98 6.75 0.16 5.63
N MET A 99 5.91 0.68 6.53
CA MET A 99 4.93 -0.10 7.26
C MET A 99 3.94 -0.81 6.31
N GLY A 100 3.47 -0.14 5.25
CA GLY A 100 2.60 -0.74 4.25
C GLY A 100 3.28 -1.89 3.49
N ALA A 101 4.55 -1.73 3.11
CA ALA A 101 5.31 -2.78 2.44
C ALA A 101 5.57 -3.99 3.37
N ILE A 102 5.96 -3.74 4.62
CA ILE A 102 6.15 -4.76 5.65
C ILE A 102 4.83 -5.51 5.90
N ALA A 103 3.77 -4.77 6.20
CA ALA A 103 2.45 -5.34 6.49
C ALA A 103 1.95 -6.18 5.31
N ASN A 104 2.11 -5.73 4.07
CA ASN A 104 1.69 -6.52 2.91
C ASN A 104 2.50 -7.81 2.75
N ALA A 105 3.82 -7.78 2.96
CA ALA A 105 4.66 -8.98 2.87
C ALA A 105 4.29 -10.02 3.92
N TRP A 106 4.02 -9.59 5.16
CA TRP A 106 3.54 -10.47 6.22
C TRP A 106 2.12 -10.97 5.96
N HIS A 107 1.23 -10.09 5.52
CA HIS A 107 -0.14 -10.46 5.16
C HIS A 107 -0.15 -11.50 4.03
N ALA A 108 0.66 -11.31 2.98
CA ALA A 108 0.82 -12.26 1.90
C ALA A 108 1.34 -13.63 2.39
N TRP A 109 2.30 -13.64 3.32
CA TRP A 109 2.80 -14.87 3.92
C TRP A 109 1.73 -15.62 4.74
N LEU A 110 0.91 -14.88 5.49
CA LEU A 110 -0.12 -15.43 6.39
C LEU A 110 -1.41 -15.86 5.67
N MET A 111 -1.67 -15.36 4.46
CA MET A 111 -2.92 -15.65 3.74
C MET A 111 -2.97 -17.09 3.15
N PRO A 112 -4.17 -17.71 3.13
CA PRO A 112 -4.36 -19.05 2.57
C PRO A 112 -4.24 -19.08 1.02
N ARG A 113 -3.84 -20.25 0.49
CA ARG A 113 -3.36 -20.52 -0.89
C ARG A 113 -4.29 -20.19 -2.07
N GLY A 114 -5.51 -19.72 -1.85
CA GLY A 114 -6.42 -19.43 -2.96
C GLY A 114 -7.68 -18.70 -2.55
N HIS A 115 -8.17 -17.86 -3.45
CA HIS A 115 -9.46 -17.17 -3.35
C HIS A 115 -10.58 -18.14 -2.93
N ALA A 116 -10.56 -19.39 -3.41
CA ALA A 116 -11.51 -20.44 -3.03
C ALA A 116 -11.51 -20.80 -1.53
N VAL A 117 -10.34 -20.85 -0.87
CA VAL A 117 -10.22 -21.19 0.56
C VAL A 117 -10.61 -20.00 1.44
N TRP A 118 -10.30 -18.78 0.99
CA TRP A 118 -10.74 -17.55 1.65
C TRP A 118 -12.27 -17.39 1.56
N VAL A 119 -12.85 -17.57 0.36
CA VAL A 119 -14.31 -17.60 0.14
C VAL A 119 -14.97 -18.71 0.97
N GLN A 120 -14.37 -19.90 1.08
CA GLN A 120 -14.90 -20.95 1.96
C GLN A 120 -14.94 -20.56 3.44
N ARG A 121 -13.96 -19.78 3.94
CA ARG A 121 -13.90 -19.39 5.35
C ARG A 121 -14.70 -18.13 5.67
N GLN A 122 -14.84 -17.21 4.73
CA GLN A 122 -15.35 -15.85 4.97
C GLN A 122 -16.62 -15.51 4.18
N SER A 123 -17.06 -16.35 3.24
CA SER A 123 -18.30 -16.09 2.49
C SER A 123 -19.53 -16.30 3.36
N GLN A 124 -20.22 -15.20 3.67
CA GLN A 124 -21.51 -15.19 4.35
C GLN A 124 -22.56 -16.07 3.63
N LYS A 125 -22.49 -16.17 2.29
CA LYS A 125 -23.35 -17.04 1.47
C LYS A 125 -23.13 -18.55 1.66
N LYS A 126 -21.92 -18.98 2.03
CA LYS A 126 -21.63 -20.42 2.28
C LYS A 126 -21.74 -20.81 3.75
N ASN A 127 -21.70 -19.84 4.66
CA ASN A 127 -21.82 -20.05 6.10
C ASN A 127 -23.27 -19.92 6.61
N ASN A 128 -24.27 -19.94 5.72
CA ASN A 128 -25.70 -19.80 6.06
C ASN A 128 -26.00 -18.62 7.01
N VAL A 129 -25.36 -17.47 6.78
CA VAL A 129 -25.65 -16.23 7.53
C VAL A 129 -26.70 -15.38 6.80
N TYR A 130 -27.43 -15.99 5.86
CA TYR A 130 -28.60 -15.47 5.17
C TYR A 130 -29.68 -16.54 5.16
#